data_AF-A0A496A1C2-F1
#
_entry.id   AF-A0A496A1C2-F1
#
_cell.length_a   1.000
_cell.length_b   1.000
_cell.length_c   1.000
_cell.angle_alpha   90.00
_cell.angle_beta   90.00
_cell.angle_gamma   90.00
#
_symmetry.space_group_name_H-M   'P 1'
#
loop_
_entity.id
_entity.type
_entity.pdbx_description
1 polymer ?
#
loop_
_entity_poly.entity_id
_entity_poly.type
_entity_poly.pdbx_seq_one_letter_code
_entity_poly.pdbx_strand_id
1 'polypeptide(L)' 'MRLSKTRLSEIENLSDDTIDTSDIPELDDDFWENAQRIIPGNYLQIEQEVLEWFKGQGQDYHDRINTVLRTYMDAHR' A
#
# COMPACT_ATOMS: atom_id res chain seq x y z
N MET A 1 1.28 0.92 16.73
CA MET A 1 0.39 1.39 17.82
C MET A 1 -0.94 0.66 17.65
N ARG A 2 -1.48 -0.02 18.67
CA ARG A 2 -2.75 -0.77 18.58
C ARG A 2 -3.79 -0.08 19.46
N LEU A 3 -4.91 0.35 18.88
CA LEU A 3 -5.99 0.98 19.63
C LEU A 3 -6.64 -0.06 20.57
N SER A 4 -7.04 0.38 21.77
CA SER A 4 -7.80 -0.47 22.70
C SER A 4 -9.21 -0.71 22.19
N LYS A 5 -9.85 -1.81 22.62
CA LYS A 5 -11.25 -2.09 22.25
C LYS A 5 -12.19 -0.95 22.66
N THR A 6 -11.99 -0.39 23.84
CA THR A 6 -12.75 0.77 24.34
C THR A 6 -12.61 1.97 23.41
N ARG A 7 -11.39 2.28 22.95
CA ARG A 7 -11.16 3.41 22.05
C ARG A 7 -11.81 3.22 20.68
N LEU A 8 -11.86 1.99 20.18
CA LEU A 8 -12.56 1.66 18.93
C LEU A 8 -14.07 1.88 19.07
N SER A 9 -14.67 1.41 20.17
CA SER A 9 -16.10 1.62 20.43
C SER A 9 -16.45 3.09 20.63
N GLU A 10 -15.57 3.91 21.22
CA GLU A 10 -15.77 5.36 21.29
C GLU A 10 -15.81 5.99 19.89
N ILE A 11 -14.87 5.63 19.01
CA ILE A 11 -14.80 6.14 17.63
C ILE A 11 -16.03 5.72 16.82
N GLU A 12 -16.48 4.47 16.96
CA GLU A 12 -17.67 3.95 16.27
C GLU A 12 -18.97 4.66 16.67
N ASN A 13 -19.04 5.24 17.87
CA ASN A 13 -20.22 5.96 18.37
C ASN A 13 -20.15 7.49 18.14
N LEU A 14 -19.07 8.02 17.55
CA LEU A 14 -19.02 9.43 17.15
C LEU A 14 -19.92 9.67 15.94
N SER A 15 -20.66 10.79 15.93
CA SER A 15 -21.47 11.19 14.77
C SER A 15 -20.57 11.71 13.65
N ASP A 16 -20.88 11.36 12.40
CA ASP A 16 -20.16 11.83 11.23
C ASP A 16 -20.16 13.37 11.12
N ASP A 17 -21.21 14.05 11.62
CA ASP A 17 -21.29 15.53 11.64
C ASP A 17 -20.18 16.20 12.47
N THR A 18 -19.50 15.44 13.34
CA THR A 18 -18.38 15.94 14.15
C THR A 18 -17.03 15.83 13.44
N ILE A 19 -17.01 15.20 12.26
CA ILE A 19 -15.82 15.07 11.42
C ILE A 19 -15.62 16.38 10.66
N ASP A 20 -14.61 17.14 11.05
CA ASP A 20 -14.17 18.30 10.30
C ASP A 20 -13.52 17.86 8.99
N THR A 21 -14.14 18.26 7.88
CA THR A 21 -13.67 18.02 6.50
C THR A 21 -13.30 19.32 5.79
N SER A 22 -13.25 20.45 6.51
CA SER A 22 -13.05 21.77 5.91
C SER A 22 -11.71 21.95 5.19
N ASP A 23 -10.72 21.10 5.50
CA ASP A 23 -9.40 21.07 4.86
C ASP A 23 -9.34 20.13 3.64
N ILE A 24 -10.37 19.32 3.40
CA ILE A 24 -10.42 18.33 2.33
C ILE A 24 -11.42 18.80 1.26
N PRO A 25 -10.95 19.25 0.07
CA PRO A 25 -11.84 19.63 -1.01
C PRO A 25 -12.62 18.41 -1.53
N GLU A 26 -13.85 18.62 -2.01
CA GLU A 26 -14.63 17.57 -2.67
C GLU A 26 -13.96 17.14 -3.99
N LEU A 27 -14.11 15.85 -4.32
CA LEU A 27 -13.58 15.26 -5.55
C LEU A 27 -14.63 15.36 -6.67
N ASP A 28 -14.88 16.59 -7.11
CA ASP A 28 -15.89 16.95 -8.12
C ASP A 28 -15.41 16.69 -9.58
N ASP A 29 -16.27 17.01 -10.54
CA ASP A 29 -15.98 16.80 -11.96
C ASP A 29 -14.70 17.55 -12.40
N ASP A 30 -14.50 18.80 -11.95
CA ASP A 30 -13.29 19.60 -12.23
C ASP A 30 -12.01 18.95 -11.69
N PHE A 31 -12.05 18.33 -10.51
CA PHE A 31 -10.95 17.53 -9.97
C PHE A 31 -10.61 16.35 -10.90
N TRP A 32 -11.63 15.59 -11.31
CA TRP A 32 -11.44 14.40 -12.15
C TRP A 32 -11.05 14.72 -13.58
N GLU A 33 -11.45 15.87 -14.13
CA GLU A 33 -11.02 16.34 -15.46
C GLU A 33 -9.49 16.49 -15.55
N ASN A 34 -8.84 16.92 -14.46
CA ASN A 34 -7.40 17.18 -14.41
C ASN A 34 -6.62 16.06 -13.71
N ALA A 35 -7.29 15.03 -13.20
CA ALA A 35 -6.66 13.97 -12.43
C ALA A 35 -5.70 13.14 -13.31
N GLN A 36 -4.43 13.09 -12.91
CA GLN A 36 -3.43 12.25 -13.57
C GLN A 36 -3.34 10.89 -12.89
N ARG A 37 -3.67 9.84 -13.64
CA ARG A 37 -3.43 8.47 -13.18
C ARG A 37 -1.94 8.15 -13.21
N ILE A 38 -1.33 8.06 -12.03
CA ILE A 38 0.04 7.55 -11.89
C ILE A 38 -0.01 6.03 -11.84
N ILE A 39 0.39 5.37 -12.93
CA ILE A 39 0.66 3.93 -12.92
C ILE A 39 2.16 3.76 -12.69
N PRO A 40 2.60 3.19 -11.56
CA PRO A 40 4.01 2.89 -11.37
C PRO A 40 4.47 1.93 -12.47
N GLY A 41 5.46 2.34 -13.27
CA GLY A 41 5.89 1.60 -14.46
C GLY A 41 6.58 0.25 -14.18
N ASN A 42 6.96 -0.01 -12.93
CA ASN A 42 7.73 -1.18 -12.54
C ASN A 42 6.89 -2.04 -11.57
N TYR A 43 5.93 -2.80 -12.10
CA TYR A 43 5.22 -3.82 -11.33
C TYR A 43 5.63 -5.21 -11.83
N LEU A 44 6.02 -6.08 -10.90
CA LEU A 44 6.27 -7.49 -11.16
C LEU A 44 5.19 -8.28 -10.44
N GLN A 45 4.42 -9.07 -11.18
CA GLN A 45 3.50 -10.01 -10.58
C GLN A 45 4.30 -11.22 -10.07
N ILE A 46 4.19 -11.48 -8.77
CA ILE A 46 4.82 -12.62 -8.09
C ILE A 46 3.71 -13.48 -7.52
N GLU A 47 3.83 -14.80 -7.60
CA GLU A 47 2.88 -15.71 -6.97
C GLU A 47 2.84 -15.49 -5.45
N GLN A 48 1.66 -15.62 -4.87
CA GLN A 48 1.44 -15.33 -3.44
C GLN A 48 2.34 -16.19 -2.54
N GLU A 49 2.48 -17.48 -2.84
CA GLU A 49 3.33 -18.39 -2.05
C GLU A 49 4.80 -17.95 -2.05
N VAL A 50 5.32 -17.57 -3.22
CA VAL A 50 6.70 -17.07 -3.36
C VAL A 50 6.89 -15.79 -2.55
N LEU A 51 5.94 -14.86 -2.63
CA LEU A 51 5.98 -13.62 -1.87
C LEU A 51 5.98 -13.86 -0.36
N GLU A 52 5.10 -14.74 0.12
CA GLU A 52 5.00 -15.07 1.56
C GLU A 52 6.27 -15.76 2.07
N TRP A 53 6.88 -16.63 1.25
CA TRP A 53 8.17 -17.23 1.58
C TRP A 53 9.25 -16.15 1.80
N PHE A 54 9.36 -15.18 0.90
CA PHE A 54 10.33 -14.08 1.04
C PHE A 54 10.03 -13.17 2.24
N LYS A 55 8.76 -12.86 2.52
CA LYS A 55 8.37 -12.11 3.73
C LYS A 55 8.74 -12.83 5.03
N GLY A 56 8.62 -14.16 5.05
CA GLY A 56 9.02 -14.99 6.19
C GLY A 56 10.51 -14.90 6.52
N GLN A 57 11.34 -14.41 5.59
CA GLN A 57 12.79 -14.27 5.76
C GLN A 57 13.23 -12.93 6.38
N GLY A 58 12.32 -11.96 6.56
CA GLY A 58 12.60 -10.66 7.17
C GLY A 58 11.99 -9.47 6.44
N GLN A 59 12.23 -8.27 6.97
CA GLN A 59 11.65 -7.02 6.44
C GLN A 59 12.24 -6.61 5.08
N ASP A 60 13.45 -7.08 4.74
CA ASP A 60 14.17 -6.75 3.49
C ASP A 60 13.81 -7.66 2.30
N TYR A 61 12.58 -8.18 2.29
CA TYR A 61 12.15 -9.20 1.32
C TYR A 61 12.17 -8.69 -0.13
N HIS A 62 11.92 -7.40 -0.35
CA HIS A 62 12.03 -6.76 -1.68
C HIS A 62 13.47 -6.80 -2.23
N ASP A 63 14.48 -6.48 -1.42
CA ASP A 63 15.88 -6.48 -1.85
C ASP A 63 16.39 -7.89 -2.14
N ARG A 64 15.90 -8.87 -1.36
CA ARG A 64 16.20 -10.29 -1.60
C ARG A 64 15.63 -10.79 -2.92
N ILE A 65 14.37 -10.45 -3.23
CA ILE A 65 13.74 -10.77 -4.52
C ILE A 65 14.59 -10.18 -5.66
N ASN A 66 14.95 -8.90 -5.56
CA ASN A 66 15.79 -8.25 -6.57
C ASN A 66 17.17 -8.91 -6.73
N THR A 67 17.80 -9.33 -5.62
CA THR A 67 19.11 -10.01 -5.65
C THR A 67 19.03 -11.35 -6.37
N VAL A 68 17.98 -12.14 -6.10
CA VAL A 68 17.75 -13.43 -6.78
C VAL A 68 17.54 -13.22 -8.28
N LEU A 69 16.70 -12.25 -8.67
CA LEU A 69 16.46 -11.93 -10.08
C LEU A 69 17.74 -11.50 -10.80
N ARG A 70 18.57 -10.65 -10.16
CA ARG A 70 19.88 -10.24 -10.71
C ARG A 70 20.83 -11.42 -10.89
N THR A 71 20.93 -12.28 -9.89
CA THR A 71 21.77 -13.48 -9.95
C THR A 71 21.35 -14.41 -11.09
N TYR A 72 20.03 -14.59 -11.28
CA TYR A 72 19.51 -15.36 -12.40
C TYR A 72 19.88 -14.72 -13.75
N MET A 73 19.70 -13.40 -13.90
CA MET A 73 20.10 -12.68 -15.11
C MET A 73 21.58 -12.85 -15.42
N ASP A 74 22.46 -12.70 -14.43
CA ASP A 74 23.92 -12.81 -14.61
C ASP A 74 24.35 -14.23 -14.99
N ALA A 75 23.69 -15.25 -14.44
CA ALA A 75 23.99 -16.65 -14.74
C ALA A 75 23.52 -17.08 -16.15
N HIS A 76 22.56 -16.37 -16.75
CA HIS A 76 21.98 -16.67 -18.06
C HIS A 76 22.39 -15.67 -19.14
N ARG A 77 23.42 -14.87 -18.86
CA ARG A 77 23.96 -13.89 -19.78
C ARG A 77 25.04 -14.47 -20.70
#